data_AF-A0A8H8N2F3-F1
#
_entry.id   AF-A0A8H8N2F3-F1
#
_cell.length_a   1.000
_cell.length_b   1.000
_cell.length_c   1.000
_cell.angle_alpha   90.00
_cell.angle_beta   90.00
_cell.angle_gamma   90.00
#
_symmetry.space_group_name_H-M   'P 1'
#
loop_
_entity.id
_entity.type
_entity.pdbx_description
1 polymer ?
#
loop_
_entity_poly.entity_id
_entity_poly.type
_entity_poly.pdbx_seq_one_letter_code
_entity_poly.pdbx_strand_id
1 'polypeptide(L)' 'MATIYRAKYVSLHVRKSNRAAIGLYRDNLGFEVEKIEEKYYADGEDAYAMKLSLPNMS' A
#
# COMPACT_ATOMS: atom_id res chain seq x y z
N MET A 1 -14.42 -4.20 -2.69
CA MET A 1 -13.72 -3.42 -3.76
C MET A 1 -13.78 -4.10 -5.11
N ALA A 2 -13.24 -5.32 -5.27
CA ALA A 2 -13.32 -6.04 -6.54
C ALA A 2 -14.78 -6.39 -6.96
N THR A 3 -15.63 -6.90 -6.06
CA THR A 3 -17.01 -7.32 -6.42
C THR A 3 -17.96 -6.17 -6.78
N ILE A 4 -17.92 -5.07 -6.04
CA ILE A 4 -18.87 -3.95 -6.21
C ILE A 4 -18.36 -2.95 -7.27
N TYR A 5 -17.08 -2.61 -7.21
CA TYR A 5 -16.49 -1.53 -8.01
C TYR A 5 -15.59 -2.04 -9.14
N ARG A 6 -15.40 -3.35 -9.27
CA ARG A 6 -14.49 -3.96 -10.26
C ARG A 6 -13.08 -3.38 -10.19
N ALA A 7 -12.65 -3.03 -8.96
CA ALA A 7 -11.32 -2.49 -8.72
C ALA A 7 -10.27 -3.57 -9.01
N LYS A 8 -9.24 -3.21 -9.80
CA LYS A 8 -8.14 -4.11 -10.19
C LYS A 8 -7.09 -4.27 -9.09
N TYR A 9 -6.94 -3.27 -8.24
CA TYR A 9 -5.99 -3.26 -7.13
C TYR A 9 -6.45 -2.28 -6.05
N VAL A 10 -5.83 -2.38 -4.88
CA VAL A 10 -5.89 -1.40 -3.79
C VAL A 10 -4.51 -0.81 -3.61
N SER A 11 -4.41 0.49 -3.35
CA SER A 11 -3.15 1.14 -2.99
C SER A 11 -3.28 1.93 -1.70
N LEU A 12 -2.14 2.15 -1.03
CA LEU A 12 -2.04 2.93 0.20
C LEU A 12 -0.64 3.56 0.33
N HIS A 13 -0.51 4.52 1.25
CA HIS A 13 0.76 5.11 1.65
C HIS A 13 1.03 4.83 3.11
N VAL A 14 2.25 4.42 3.44
CA VAL A 14 2.68 4.18 4.82
C VAL A 14 4.02 4.87 5.09
N ARG A 15 4.13 5.50 6.26
CA ARG A 15 5.38 6.07 6.78
C ARG A 15 6.50 5.04 6.75
N LYS A 16 7.66 5.42 6.21
CA LYS A 16 8.84 4.56 6.12
C LYS A 16 9.32 4.07 7.49
N SER A 17 9.12 4.87 8.53
CA SER A 17 9.45 4.54 9.92
C SER A 17 8.43 3.62 10.62
N ASN A 18 7.21 3.47 10.08
CA ASN A 18 6.15 2.69 10.73
C ASN A 18 6.29 1.18 10.48
N ARG A 19 7.24 0.56 11.19
CA ARG A 19 7.59 -0.86 11.04
C ARG A 19 6.40 -1.80 11.29
N ALA A 20 5.52 -1.46 12.22
CA ALA A 20 4.35 -2.27 12.55
C ALA A 20 3.34 -2.31 11.39
N ALA A 21 3.01 -1.14 10.83
CA ALA A 21 2.11 -1.07 9.68
C ALA A 21 2.73 -1.71 8.43
N ILE A 22 4.04 -1.54 8.22
CA ILE A 22 4.74 -2.20 7.11
C ILE A 22 4.63 -3.73 7.24
N GLY A 23 4.85 -4.30 8.43
CA GLY A 23 4.68 -5.73 8.65
C GLY A 23 3.24 -6.18 8.39
N LEU A 24 2.25 -5.43 8.86
CA LEU A 24 0.84 -5.72 8.58
C LEU A 24 0.54 -5.73 7.08
N TYR A 25 0.91 -4.68 6.34
CA TYR A 25 0.57 -4.56 4.93
C TYR A 25 1.35 -5.55 4.07
N ARG A 26 2.66 -5.66 4.28
CA ARG A 26 3.53 -6.52 3.47
C ARG A 26 3.37 -7.99 3.82
N ASP A 27 3.57 -8.34 5.09
CA ASP A 27 3.76 -9.73 5.50
C ASP A 27 2.42 -10.45 5.72
N ASN A 28 1.41 -9.73 6.23
CA ASN A 28 0.11 -10.35 6.55
C ASN A 28 -0.95 -10.15 5.45
N LEU A 29 -0.98 -8.99 4.81
CA LEU A 29 -2.02 -8.63 3.83
C LEU A 29 -1.57 -8.73 2.36
N GLY A 30 -0.28 -8.97 2.12
CA GLY A 30 0.26 -9.24 0.78
C GLY A 30 0.41 -7.99 -0.11
N PHE A 31 0.48 -6.80 0.46
CA PHE A 31 0.82 -5.60 -0.30
C PHE A 31 2.31 -5.60 -0.68
N GLU A 32 2.61 -5.10 -1.88
CA GLU A 32 3.96 -4.91 -2.38
C GLU A 32 4.30 -3.42 -2.44
N VAL A 33 5.58 -3.08 -2.25
CA VAL A 33 6.06 -1.69 -2.42
C VAL A 33 6.20 -1.39 -3.90
N GLU A 34 5.44 -0.42 -4.41
CA GLU A 34 5.52 0.02 -5.81
C GLU A 34 6.61 1.07 -6.00
N LYS A 35 6.73 2.03 -5.06
CA LYS A 35 7.77 3.06 -5.04
C LYS A 35 7.92 3.72 -3.66
N ILE A 36 9.00 4.48 -3.49
CA ILE A 36 9.19 5.40 -2.36
C ILE A 36 8.83 6.81 -2.84
N GLU A 37 8.02 7.52 -2.08
CA GLU A 37 7.70 8.93 -2.30
C GLU A 37 8.45 9.78 -1.27
N GLU A 38 9.43 10.55 -1.75
CA GLU A 38 10.27 11.40 -0.92
C GLU A 38 9.47 12.54 -0.30
N LYS A 39 9.67 12.80 1.00
CA LYS A 39 9.02 13.90 1.73
C LYS A 39 7.50 13.98 1.55
N TYR A 40 6.84 12.81 1.47
CA TYR A 40 5.39 12.72 1.28
C TYR A 40 4.60 13.30 2.46
N TYR A 41 5.09 13.08 3.69
CA TYR A 41 4.44 13.61 4.89
C TYR A 41 4.88 15.05 5.18
N ALA A 42 4.03 15.80 5.88
CA ALA A 42 4.24 17.23 6.16
C ALA A 42 5.51 17.52 6.98
N ASP A 43 6.02 16.53 7.72
CA ASP A 43 7.28 16.60 8.48
C ASP A 43 8.51 16.26 7.63
N GLY A 44 8.32 15.98 6.33
CA GLY A 44 9.37 15.59 5.41
C GLY A 44 9.70 14.10 5.45
N GLU A 45 8.94 13.26 6.16
CA GLU A 45 9.16 11.81 6.12
C GLU A 45 8.73 11.23 4.76
N ASP A 46 9.54 10.31 4.23
CA ASP A 46 9.21 9.50 3.07
C ASP A 46 8.02 8.56 3.34
N ALA A 47 7.29 8.21 2.29
CA ALA A 47 6.28 7.16 2.30
C ALA A 47 6.67 5.99 1.39
N TYR A 48 6.30 4.77 1.79
CA TYR A 48 6.13 3.69 0.82
C TYR A 48 4.74 3.80 0.20
N ALA A 49 4.68 3.91 -1.13
CA ALA A 49 3.46 3.67 -1.88
C ALA A 49 3.34 2.16 -2.12
N MET A 50 2.31 1.54 -1.57
CA MET A 50 2.11 0.09 -1.61
C MET A 50 0.86 -0.27 -2.39
N LYS A 51 0.84 -1.47 -2.97
CA LYS A 51 -0.24 -1.96 -3.83
C LYS A 51 -0.53 -3.44 -3.61
N LEU A 52 -1.81 -3.79 -3.62
CA LEU A 52 -2.30 -5.17 -3.62
C LEU A 52 -3.17 -5.36 -4.85
N SER A 53 -2.74 -6.22 -5.76
CA SER A 53 -3.55 -6.64 -6.92
C SER A 53 -4.73 -7.47 -6.45
N LEU A 54 -5.94 -7.13 -6.90
CA LEU A 54 -7.14 -7.89 -6.59
C LEU A 54 -7.40 -8.90 -7.70
N PRO A 55 -7.80 -10.14 -7.38
CA PRO A 55 -8.16 -11.11 -8.39
C PRO A 55 -9.36 -10.59 -9.21
N ASN A 56 -9.29 -10.79 -10.52
CA ASN A 56 -10.46 -10.62 -11.37
C ASN A 56 -11.47 -11.69 -10.96
N MET A 57 -12.53 -11.28 -10.28
CA MET A 57 -13.69 -12.13 -10.07
C MET A 57 -14.49 -12.11 -11.37
N SER A 58 -14.39 -13.22 -12.11
CA SER A 58 -15.17 -13.54 -13.32
C SER A 58 -16.65 -13.69 -13.01
#